data_AF-A0AAD5MDJ4-F1
#
_entry.id   AF-A0AAD5MDJ4-F1
#
_cell.length_a   1.000
_cell.length_b   1.000
_cell.length_c   1.000
_cell.angle_alpha   90.00
_cell.angle_beta   90.00
_cell.angle_gamma   90.00
#
_symmetry.space_group_name_H-M   'P 1'
#
loop_
_entity.id
_entity.type
_entity.pdbx_description
1 polymer ?
#
loop_
_entity_poly.entity_id
_entity_poly.type
_entity_poly.pdbx_seq_one_letter_code
_entity_poly.pdbx_strand_id
1 'polypeptide(L)' 'MECYDGPPVWQEREIFVRKFVLPENVDLEALRTQLNDKGHLSVEAPKVGESGSKRRNIPIMAAPSANHNHK' A
#
# COMPACT_ATOMS: atom_id res chain seq x y z
N MET A 1 -42.97 -2.49 41.87
CA MET A 1 -42.68 -2.20 40.45
C MET A 1 -41.31 -1.57 40.43
N GLU A 2 -40.27 -2.37 40.57
CA GLU A 2 -38.91 -1.91 40.42
C GLU A 2 -38.49 -2.32 39.01
N CYS A 3 -38.39 -1.33 38.13
CA CYS A 3 -37.75 -1.54 36.84
C CYS A 3 -36.26 -1.75 37.15
N TYR A 4 -35.84 -3.00 37.27
CA TYR A 4 -34.42 -3.32 37.19
C TYR A 4 -33.99 -3.00 35.75
N ASP A 5 -33.49 -1.78 35.56
CA ASP A 5 -32.60 -1.46 34.45
C ASP A 5 -31.40 -2.39 34.59
N GLY A 6 -31.48 -3.52 33.88
CA GLY A 6 -30.42 -4.53 33.85
C GLY A 6 -29.07 -3.89 33.55
N PRO A 7 -27.97 -4.50 34.00
CA PRO A 7 -26.65 -3.93 33.80
C PRO A 7 -26.45 -3.59 32.32
N PRO A 8 -25.79 -2.45 32.01
CA PRO A 8 -25.59 -2.03 30.63
C PRO A 8 -24.97 -3.20 29.87
N VAL A 9 -25.61 -3.61 28.78
CA VAL A 9 -25.03 -4.57 27.85
C VAL A 9 -23.75 -3.90 27.37
N TRP A 10 -22.60 -4.37 27.85
CA TRP A 10 -21.31 -3.95 27.32
C TRP A 10 -21.35 -4.33 25.85
N GLN A 11 -21.61 -3.34 25.00
CA GLN A 11 -21.51 -3.52 23.56
C GLN A 11 -20.07 -3.91 23.31
N GLU A 12 -19.86 -5.20 23.01
CA GLU A 12 -18.57 -5.81 22.75
C GLU A 12 -18.01 -5.14 21.49
N ARG A 13 -17.37 -3.99 21.70
CA ARG A 13 -16.75 -3.21 20.63
C ARG A 13 -15.42 -3.86 20.36
N GLU A 14 -15.35 -4.61 19.27
CA GLU A 14 -14.10 -5.12 18.75
C GLU A 14 -13.24 -3.94 18.27
N ILE A 15 -12.19 -3.62 19.03
CA ILE A 15 -11.22 -2.59 18.67
C ILE A 15 -10.10 -3.26 17.88
N PHE A 16 -10.02 -2.98 16.58
CA PHE A 16 -8.92 -3.44 15.74
C PHE A 16 -7.79 -2.40 15.70
N VAL A 17 -6.60 -2.78 16.15
CA VAL A 17 -5.39 -1.93 16.10
C VAL A 17 -4.34 -2.59 15.23
N ARG A 18 -3.91 -1.91 14.17
CA ARG A 18 -2.80 -2.34 13.30
C ARG A 18 -1.75 -1.25 13.18
N LYS A 19 -0.49 -1.64 13.40
CA LYS A 19 0.67 -0.76 13.27
C LYS A 19 1.44 -1.14 12.01
N PHE A 20 1.89 -0.14 11.27
CA PHE A 20 2.70 -0.31 10.06
C PHE A 20 4.01 0.45 10.23
N VAL A 21 5.11 -0.17 9.81
CA VAL A 21 6.37 0.54 9.60
C VAL A 21 6.37 1.00 8.15
N LEU A 22 6.47 2.31 7.95
CA LEU A 22 6.49 2.89 6.61
C LEU A 22 7.92 2.91 6.06
N PRO A 23 8.11 2.73 4.74
CA PRO A 23 9.39 3.01 4.09
C PRO A 23 9.81 4.47 4.25
N GLU A 24 11.13 4.73 4.19
CA GLU A 24 11.70 6.09 4.37
C GLU A 24 11.22 7.09 3.31
N ASN A 25 10.89 6.61 2.11
CA ASN A 25 10.54 7.44 0.96
C ASN A 25 9.03 7.64 0.79
N VAL A 26 8.26 7.59 1.87
CA VAL A 26 6.81 7.84 1.88
C VAL A 26 6.52 9.32 2.11
N ASP A 27 5.59 9.87 1.33
CA ASP A 27 4.99 11.18 1.59
C ASP A 27 3.94 11.04 2.68
N LEU A 28 4.28 11.47 3.90
CA LEU A 28 3.42 11.37 5.07
C LEU A 28 2.24 12.35 5.00
N GLU A 29 2.38 13.48 4.30
CA GLU A 29 1.29 14.46 4.16
C GLU A 29 0.21 13.96 3.19
N ALA A 30 0.60 13.12 2.23
CA ALA A 30 -0.29 12.51 1.24
C ALA A 30 -0.90 11.16 1.66
N LEU A 31 -0.71 10.72 2.91
CA LEU A 31 -1.24 9.45 3.39
C LEU A 31 -2.77 9.45 3.41
N ARG A 32 -3.38 8.39 2.86
CA ARG A 32 -4.85 8.31 2.75
C ARG A 32 -5.39 6.97 3.24
N THR A 33 -6.62 7.02 3.72
CA THR A 33 -7.36 5.83 4.17
C THR A 33 -8.70 5.75 3.48
N GLN A 34 -9.16 4.52 3.24
CA GLN A 34 -10.47 4.25 2.66
C GLN A 34 -11.06 3.02 3.34
N LEU A 35 -12.31 3.12 3.78
CA LEU A 35 -13.13 1.98 4.18
C LEU A 35 -14.17 1.76 3.09
N ASN A 36 -14.24 0.56 2.53
CA ASN A 36 -15.27 0.24 1.54
C ASN A 36 -16.50 -0.42 2.19
N ASP A 37 -17.56 -0.58 1.40
CA ASP A 37 -18.85 -1.14 1.87
C ASP A 37 -18.75 -2.62 2.30
N LYS A 38 -17.61 -3.28 2.03
CA LYS A 38 -17.31 -4.65 2.47
C LYS A 38 -16.55 -4.68 3.80
N GLY A 39 -16.27 -3.53 4.41
CA GLY A 39 -15.54 -3.43 5.67
C GLY A 39 -14.02 -3.59 5.54
N HIS A 40 -13.44 -3.44 4.35
CA HIS A 40 -11.98 -3.47 4.18
C HIS A 40 -11.39 -2.08 4.34
N LEU A 41 -10.52 -1.92 5.33
CA LEU A 41 -9.71 -0.72 5.52
C LEU A 41 -8.44 -0.81 4.65
N SER A 42 -8.34 0.08 3.68
CA SER A 42 -7.13 0.33 2.87
C SER A 42 -6.38 1.54 3.43
N VAL A 43 -5.06 1.40 3.59
CA VAL A 43 -4.14 2.48 3.97
C VAL A 43 -3.11 2.62 2.85
N GLU A 44 -3.08 3.78 2.18
CA GLU A 44 -2.18 4.03 1.05
C GLU A 44 -1.18 5.13 1.40
N ALA A 45 0.09 4.82 1.15
CA ALA A 45 1.25 5.65 1.45
C ALA A 45 2.00 5.95 0.15
N PRO A 46 1.69 7.08 -0.53
CA PRO A 46 2.36 7.47 -1.76
C PRO A 46 3.86 7.65 -1.56
N LYS A 47 4.66 7.40 -2.60
CA LYS A 47 6.10 7.71 -2.56
C LYS A 47 6.31 9.22 -2.68
N VAL A 48 7.31 9.75 -1.98
CA VAL A 48 7.77 11.14 -2.14
C VAL A 48 8.17 11.36 -3.59
N GLY A 49 7.52 12.31 -4.25
CA GLY A 49 7.93 12.83 -5.54
C GLY A 49 8.19 11.77 -6.60
N GLU A 50 7.18 11.00 -7.01
CA GLU A 50 7.22 10.39 -8.34
C GLU A 50 6.97 11.48 -9.39
N SER A 51 7.94 12.39 -9.54
CA SER A 51 8.05 13.14 -10.78
C SER A 51 8.29 12.07 -11.85
N GLY A 52 7.25 11.84 -12.66
CA GLY A 52 7.01 10.63 -13.44
C GLY A 52 8.27 9.90 -13.85
N SER A 53 8.32 8.60 -13.54
CA SER A 53 9.42 7.71 -13.87
C SER A 53 10.04 8.16 -15.18
N LYS A 54 11.26 8.70 -15.14
CA LYS A 54 12.01 9.08 -16.33
C LYS A 54 12.26 7.79 -17.09
N ARG A 55 11.27 7.33 -17.85
CA ARG A 55 11.33 6.12 -18.67
C ARG A 55 12.43 6.41 -19.67
N ARG A 56 13.62 5.88 -19.39
CA ARG A 56 14.74 5.96 -20.31
C ARG A 56 14.52 4.82 -21.29
N ASN A 57 14.35 5.15 -22.56
CA ASN A 57 14.30 4.14 -23.61
C ASN A 57 15.73 3.57 -23.75
N ILE A 58 15.94 2.32 -23.34
CA ILE A 58 17.23 1.63 -23.47
C ILE A 58 17.09 0.64 -24.63
N PRO A 59 17.59 0.97 -25.84
CA PRO A 59 17.48 0.08 -26.99
C PRO A 59 18.35 -1.16 -26.79
N ILE A 60 17.77 -2.35 -27.03
CA ILE A 60 18.50 -3.61 -27.06
C ILE A 60 19.17 -3.72 -28.43
N MET A 61 20.49 -3.58 -28.49
CA MET A 61 21.26 -3.80 -29.72
C MET A 61 21.78 -5.24 -29.74
N ALA A 62 21.67 -5.91 -30.88
CA ALA A 62 22.27 -7.22 -31.07
C ALA A 62 23.79 -7.14 -30.89
N ALA A 63 24.37 -8.10 -30.16
CA ALA A 63 25.82 -8.22 -30.08
C ALA A 63 26.39 -8.43 -31.49
N PRO A 64 27.54 -7.83 -31.83
CA PRO A 64 28.17 -8.04 -33.13
C PRO A 64 28.41 -9.54 -33.32
N SER A 65 27.88 -10.10 -34.42
CA SER A 65 28.06 -11.51 -34.73
C SER A 65 29.55 -11.77 -34.98
N ALA A 66 30.20 -12.45 -34.05
CA ALA A 66 31.50 -13.04 -34.32
C ALA A 66 31.27 -14.14 -35.37
N ASN A 67 31.65 -13.85 -36.62
CA ASN A 67 31.62 -14.81 -37.72
C ASN A 67 32.56 -15.96 -37.38
N HIS A 68 32.02 -17.03 -36.81
CA HIS A 68 32.77 -18.24 -36.52
C HIS A 68 32.85 -19.08 -37.79
N ASN A 69 33.83 -18.76 -38.64
CA ASN A 69 34.20 -19.59 -39.79
C ASN A 69 34.80 -20.90 -39.27
N HIS A 70 33.98 -21.95 -39.20
CA HIS A 70 34.49 -23.31 -39.15
C HIS A 70 34.78 -23.80 -40.58
N LYS A 71 36.09 -24.00 -40.76
CA LYS A 71 36.86 -24.60 -41.86
C LYS A 71 36.15 -25.69 -42.66
#